data_AF-A0A2V8I657-F1
#
_entry.id   AF-A0A2V8I657-F1
#
_cell.length_a   1.000
_cell.length_b   1.000
_cell.length_c   1.000
_cell.angle_alpha   90.00
_cell.angle_beta   90.00
_cell.angle_gamma   90.00
#
_symmetry.space_group_name_H-M   'P 1'
#
loop_
_entity.id
_entity.type
_entity.pdbx_description
1 polymer ?
#
loop_
_entity_poly.entity_id
_entity_poly.type
_entity_poly.pdbx_seq_one_letter_code
_entity_poly.pdbx_strand_id
1 'polypeptide(L)'
;MTAQSGLPFTPTVGSNRSGSGDTANPDVPNRNPAFSGPVITGDPNRWFNPQAFLLPMAGTYGNAGRNQFLGPNLIDFDTSLFKRIRITERLNLQFRAEAFNILNRANFGQPSIGVYAGTNISPSAGVITGTATTSRQLQFALKLSF
;
A
#
# COMPACT_ATOMS: atom_id res chain seq x y z
N MET A 1 2.76 11.69 -13.97
CA MET A 1 1.69 10.74 -13.63
C MET A 1 2.34 9.41 -13.32
N THR A 2 1.92 8.78 -12.22
CA THR A 2 2.34 7.46 -11.80
C THR A 2 1.09 6.60 -11.67
N ALA A 3 1.06 5.43 -12.31
CA ALA A 3 -0.03 4.48 -12.17
C ALA A 3 0.56 3.07 -12.05
N GLN A 4 0.15 2.35 -11.01
CA GLN A 4 0.63 1.01 -10.73
C GLN A 4 -0.53 0.16 -10.20
N SER A 5 -0.58 -1.09 -10.65
CA SER A 5 -1.38 -2.11 -9.98
C SER A 5 -0.90 -2.31 -8.54
N GLY A 6 -1.74 -2.94 -7.72
CA GLY A 6 -1.32 -3.29 -6.36
C GLY A 6 -0.04 -4.12 -6.34
N LEU A 7 0.83 -3.86 -5.36
CA LEU A 7 1.99 -4.72 -5.11
C LEU A 7 1.51 -6.07 -4.59
N PRO A 8 2.14 -7.18 -5.02
CA PRO A 8 1.79 -8.48 -4.50
C PRO A 8 2.28 -8.67 -3.06
N PHE A 9 1.53 -9.39 -2.25
CA PHE A 9 1.89 -9.74 -0.88
C PHE A 9 1.60 -11.21 -0.56
N THR A 10 2.22 -11.69 0.52
CA THR A 10 2.03 -13.05 1.06
C THR A 10 1.53 -12.95 2.49
N PRO A 11 0.38 -13.55 2.83
CA PRO A 11 -0.10 -13.62 4.21
C PRO A 11 0.81 -14.51 5.07
N THR A 12 0.94 -14.19 6.35
CA THR A 12 1.81 -14.92 7.29
C THR A 12 1.09 -15.25 8.60
N VAL A 13 1.58 -16.22 9.37
CA VAL A 13 0.95 -16.65 10.64
C VAL A 13 1.58 -16.02 11.89
N GLY A 14 2.55 -15.13 11.72
CA GLY A 14 3.16 -14.34 12.81
C GLY A 14 3.91 -15.17 13.87
N SER A 15 4.13 -16.47 13.63
CA SER A 15 4.81 -17.41 14.53
C SER A 15 5.52 -18.48 13.71
N ASN A 16 6.55 -19.13 14.26
CA ASN A 16 7.17 -20.29 13.64
C ASN A 16 6.32 -21.53 13.98
N ARG A 17 5.37 -21.85 13.10
CA ARG A 17 4.48 -23.01 13.19
C ARG A 17 5.11 -24.28 12.66
N SER A 18 6.02 -24.17 11.70
CA SER A 18 6.74 -25.30 11.10
C SER A 18 7.71 -25.96 12.08
N GLY A 19 8.17 -25.25 13.11
CA GLY A 19 9.19 -25.72 14.04
C GLY A 19 10.60 -25.73 13.44
N SER A 20 10.79 -25.07 12.30
CA SER A 20 12.04 -25.07 11.53
C SER A 20 13.17 -24.25 12.17
N GLY A 21 12.86 -23.39 13.14
CA GLY A 21 13.80 -22.43 13.72
C GLY A 21 14.13 -21.24 12.82
N ASP A 22 13.57 -21.15 11.61
CA ASP A 22 13.73 -19.99 10.73
C ASP A 22 13.04 -18.75 11.34
N THR A 23 13.81 -17.67 11.48
CA THR A 23 13.35 -16.36 11.96
C THR A 23 13.33 -15.30 10.87
N ALA A 24 13.93 -15.59 9.71
CA ALA A 24 14.00 -14.68 8.57
C ALA A 24 12.77 -14.80 7.67
N ASN A 25 12.20 -16.01 7.54
CA ASN A 25 11.02 -16.27 6.73
C ASN A 25 9.84 -16.67 7.61
N PRO A 26 8.86 -15.79 7.81
CA PRO A 26 7.64 -16.14 8.53
C PRO A 26 6.87 -17.24 7.80
N ASP A 27 6.33 -18.20 8.55
CA ASP A 27 5.48 -19.23 7.99
C ASP A 27 4.21 -18.64 7.37
N VAL A 28 3.73 -19.27 6.31
CA VAL A 28 2.48 -18.92 5.63
C VAL A 28 1.31 -19.73 6.20
N PRO A 29 0.06 -19.23 6.12
CA PRO A 29 -1.10 -19.99 6.54
C PRO A 29 -1.50 -21.06 5.52
N ASN A 30 -2.47 -21.89 5.88
CA ASN A 30 -3.22 -22.69 4.92
C ASN A 30 -4.34 -21.88 4.28
N ARG A 31 -4.71 -22.19 3.03
CA ARG A 31 -5.97 -21.72 2.43
C ARG A 31 -7.12 -22.48 3.08
N ASN A 32 -8.16 -21.74 3.48
CA ASN A 32 -9.37 -22.33 4.02
C ASN A 32 -10.23 -22.90 2.88
N PRO A 33 -10.40 -24.22 2.75
CA PRO A 33 -11.22 -24.81 1.70
C PRO A 33 -12.72 -24.54 1.88
N ALA A 34 -13.16 -24.24 3.11
CA ALA A 34 -14.56 -23.90 3.41
C ALA A 34 -14.86 -22.40 3.22
N PHE A 35 -13.85 -21.58 2.93
CA PHE A 35 -14.07 -20.16 2.71
C PHE A 35 -14.71 -19.92 1.34
N SER A 36 -15.79 -19.16 1.32
CA SER A 36 -16.44 -18.67 0.12
C SER A 36 -16.41 -17.14 0.10
N GLY A 37 -16.27 -16.58 -1.10
CA GLY A 37 -16.21 -15.14 -1.32
C GLY A 37 -14.81 -14.61 -1.66
N PRO A 38 -14.68 -13.30 -1.83
CA PRO A 38 -13.43 -12.69 -2.25
C PRO A 38 -12.42 -12.65 -1.09
N VAL A 39 -11.20 -13.11 -1.35
CA VAL A 39 -10.11 -12.98 -0.38
C VAL A 39 -9.72 -11.51 -0.22
N ILE A 40 -9.67 -10.76 -1.32
CA ILE A 40 -9.43 -9.30 -1.33
C ILE A 40 -10.77 -8.58 -1.35
N THR A 41 -11.04 -7.82 -0.30
CA THR A 41 -12.31 -7.09 -0.11
C THR A 41 -12.27 -5.71 -0.76
N GLY A 42 -11.08 -5.09 -0.85
CA GLY A 42 -10.91 -3.69 -1.25
C GLY A 42 -11.17 -2.67 -0.14
N ASP A 43 -11.55 -3.08 1.07
CA ASP A 43 -11.76 -2.20 2.22
C ASP A 43 -10.42 -1.92 2.95
N PRO A 44 -9.97 -0.66 3.11
CA PRO A 44 -8.75 -0.35 3.85
C PRO A 44 -8.72 -0.86 5.29
N ASN A 45 -9.87 -1.01 5.95
CA ASN A 45 -9.96 -1.54 7.31
C ASN A 45 -9.86 -3.07 7.36
N ARG A 46 -9.99 -3.75 6.23
CA ARG A 46 -9.93 -5.22 6.14
C ARG A 46 -9.64 -5.65 4.70
N TRP A 47 -8.49 -5.25 4.17
CA TRP A 47 -8.15 -5.36 2.74
C TRP A 47 -8.25 -6.79 2.22
N PHE A 48 -7.90 -7.75 3.07
CA PHE A 48 -8.19 -9.15 2.84
C PHE A 48 -8.97 -9.75 4.00
N ASN A 49 -9.75 -10.79 3.71
CA ASN A 49 -10.48 -11.51 4.73
C ASN A 49 -9.58 -12.57 5.40
N PRO A 50 -9.25 -12.43 6.70
CA PRO A 50 -8.41 -13.42 7.38
C PRO A 50 -9.06 -14.80 7.49
N GLN A 51 -10.39 -14.91 7.39
CA GLN A 51 -11.11 -16.19 7.39
C GLN A 51 -10.86 -17.04 6.13
N ALA A 52 -10.26 -16.44 5.09
CA ALA A 52 -9.77 -17.16 3.92
C ALA A 52 -8.57 -18.07 4.22
N PHE A 53 -8.02 -17.96 5.43
CA PHE A 53 -6.82 -18.63 5.85
C PHE A 53 -7.06 -19.43 7.14
N LEU A 54 -6.35 -20.54 7.27
CA LEU A 54 -6.34 -21.39 8.46
C LEU A 54 -4.93 -21.46 9.02
N LEU A 55 -4.82 -21.55 10.33
CA LEU A 55 -3.54 -21.78 10.99
C LEU A 55 -3.07 -23.21 10.67
N PRO A 56 -1.84 -23.41 10.17
CA PRO A 56 -1.30 -24.74 9.96
C PRO A 56 -1.18 -25.52 11.27
N MET A 57 -1.21 -26.85 11.16
CA MET A 57 -0.93 -27.72 12.30
C MET A 57 0.51 -27.47 12.77
N ALA A 58 0.75 -27.51 14.08
CA ALA A 58 2.10 -27.36 14.61
C ALA A 58 3.02 -28.45 14.02
N GLY A 59 4.23 -28.06 13.61
CA GLY A 59 5.18 -28.92 12.90
C GLY A 59 4.92 -29.04 11.39
N THR A 60 4.00 -28.25 10.83
CA THR A 60 3.70 -28.28 9.39
C THR A 60 3.85 -26.90 8.74
N TYR A 61 4.21 -26.90 7.45
CA TYR A 61 4.18 -25.69 6.63
C TYR A 61 2.76 -25.43 6.12
N GLY A 62 2.42 -24.15 5.96
CA GLY A 62 1.20 -23.76 5.29
C GLY A 62 1.28 -23.90 3.76
N ASN A 63 0.12 -23.83 3.11
CA ASN A 63 -0.01 -23.98 1.66
C ASN A 63 -0.47 -22.72 0.91
N ALA A 64 -0.62 -21.58 1.59
CA ALA A 64 -0.91 -20.31 0.91
C ALA A 64 0.28 -19.93 0.02
N GLY A 65 0.02 -19.69 -1.26
CA GLY A 65 1.10 -19.40 -2.20
C GLY A 65 1.67 -18.01 -2.00
N ARG A 66 2.96 -17.90 -2.32
CA ARG A 66 3.72 -16.65 -2.26
C ARG A 66 3.21 -15.64 -3.29
N ASN A 67 3.02 -14.40 -2.87
CA ASN A 67 2.70 -13.26 -3.72
C ASN A 67 1.42 -13.44 -4.55
N GLN A 68 0.48 -14.26 -4.06
CA GLN A 68 -0.77 -14.57 -4.76
C GLN A 68 -1.83 -13.47 -4.67
N PHE A 69 -1.65 -12.51 -3.76
CA PHE A 69 -2.66 -11.48 -3.46
C PHE A 69 -2.11 -10.09 -3.74
N LEU A 70 -2.98 -9.17 -4.16
CA LEU A 70 -2.59 -7.80 -4.53
C LEU A 70 -3.07 -6.81 -3.46
N GLY A 71 -2.18 -5.89 -3.09
CA GLY A 71 -2.51 -4.71 -2.28
C GLY A 71 -3.31 -3.65 -3.06
N PRO A 72 -3.55 -2.48 -2.47
CA PRO A 72 -4.19 -1.36 -3.17
C PRO A 72 -3.36 -0.85 -4.33
N ASN A 73 -4.03 -0.37 -5.37
CA ASN A 73 -3.38 0.27 -6.52
C ASN A 73 -2.98 1.72 -6.22
N LEU A 74 -1.93 2.18 -6.88
CA LEU A 74 -1.43 3.54 -6.77
C LEU A 74 -1.71 4.30 -8.06
N ILE A 75 -2.31 5.47 -7.94
CA ILE A 75 -2.55 6.40 -9.05
C ILE A 75 -2.27 7.79 -8.51
N ASP A 76 -1.28 8.45 -9.08
CA ASP A 76 -0.84 9.77 -8.66
C ASP A 76 -0.60 10.69 -9.86
N PHE A 77 -0.94 11.96 -9.67
CA PHE A 77 -0.93 12.94 -10.76
C PHE A 77 -0.40 14.28 -10.26
N ASP A 78 0.84 14.56 -10.65
CA ASP A 78 1.53 15.81 -10.38
C ASP A 78 1.56 16.70 -11.62
N THR A 79 1.47 18.00 -11.40
CA THR A 79 1.48 19.01 -12.47
C THR A 79 2.28 20.22 -12.06
N SER A 80 2.79 20.92 -13.07
CA SER A 80 3.48 22.18 -12.88
C SER A 80 3.12 23.16 -14.01
N LEU A 81 2.94 24.42 -13.64
CA LEU A 81 2.62 25.53 -14.53
C LEU A 81 3.66 26.63 -14.32
N PHE A 82 4.28 27.04 -15.43
CA PHE A 82 5.25 28.12 -15.43
C PHE A 82 4.80 29.23 -16.37
N LYS A 83 4.67 30.45 -15.85
CA LYS A 83 4.36 31.64 -16.65
C LYS A 83 5.47 32.66 -16.52
N ARG A 84 6.06 33.03 -17.65
CA ARG A 84 6.95 34.19 -17.74
C ARG A 84 6.12 35.43 -18.09
N ILE A 85 6.31 36.48 -17.32
CA ILE A 85 5.70 37.79 -17.47
C ILE A 85 6.85 38.76 -17.74
N ARG A 86 6.88 39.35 -18.93
CA ARG A 86 7.83 40.42 -19.26
C ARG A 86 7.30 41.70 -18.61
N ILE A 87 8.06 42.26 -17.68
CA ILE A 87 7.70 43.54 -17.03
C ILE A 87 8.35 44.68 -17.81
N THR A 88 9.64 44.54 -18.16
CA THR A 88 10.36 45.44 -19.07
C THR A 88 11.26 44.62 -20.01
N GLU A 89 12.04 45.29 -20.87
CA GLU A 89 13.01 44.64 -21.76
C GLU A 89 14.11 43.90 -21.00
N ARG A 90 14.47 44.39 -19.80
CA ARG A 90 15.50 43.78 -18.94
C ARG A 90 14.91 42.93 -17.82
N LEU A 91 13.69 43.24 -17.38
CA LEU A 91 13.10 42.66 -16.18
C LEU A 91 12.02 41.61 -16.50
N ASN A 92 12.28 40.37 -16.10
CA ASN A 92 11.40 39.22 -16.32
C ASN A 92 10.99 38.61 -14.98
N LEU A 93 9.68 38.46 -14.78
CA LEU A 93 9.10 37.73 -13.65
C LEU A 93 8.65 36.34 -14.11
N GLN A 94 9.03 35.31 -13.37
CA GLN A 94 8.53 33.94 -13.57
C GLN A 94 7.66 33.54 -12.39
N PHE A 95 6.39 33.28 -12.67
CA PHE A 95 5.48 32.61 -11.75
C PHE A 95 5.52 31.10 -11.97
N ARG A 96 5.62 30.35 -10.87
CA ARG A 96 5.62 28.89 -10.85
C ARG A 96 4.52 28.43 -9.91
N ALA A 97 3.68 27.51 -10.37
CA ALA A 97 2.71 26.80 -9.56
C ALA A 97 2.94 25.30 -9.75
N GLU A 98 3.11 24.57 -8.67
CA GLU A 98 3.31 23.12 -8.66
C GLU A 98 2.22 22.49 -7.80
N ALA A 99 1.59 21.44 -8.31
CA ALA A 99 0.54 20.71 -7.61
C ALA A 99 0.88 19.22 -7.62
N PHE A 100 1.15 18.68 -6.43
CA PHE A 100 1.39 17.26 -6.20
C PHE A 100 0.09 16.58 -5.76
N ASN A 101 -0.18 15.36 -6.24
CA ASN A 101 -1.45 14.67 -6.04
C ASN A 101 -2.65 15.61 -6.29
N ILE A 102 -2.74 16.21 -7.48
CA ILE A 102 -3.74 17.26 -7.78
C ILE A 102 -5.19 16.74 -7.63
N LEU A 103 -5.40 15.44 -7.89
CA LEU A 103 -6.68 14.76 -7.76
C LEU A 103 -7.04 14.47 -6.29
N ASN A 104 -6.10 14.68 -5.36
CA ASN A 104 -6.24 14.40 -3.93
C ASN A 104 -6.72 12.95 -3.66
N ARG A 105 -6.21 12.00 -4.45
CA ARG A 105 -6.55 10.58 -4.30
C ARG A 105 -5.79 10.01 -3.11
N ALA A 106 -6.49 9.26 -2.26
CA ALA A 106 -5.85 8.47 -1.22
C ALA A 106 -5.18 7.23 -1.86
N ASN A 107 -3.86 7.20 -1.88
CA ASN A 107 -3.09 6.03 -2.28
C ASN A 107 -2.76 5.22 -1.02
N PHE A 108 -3.57 4.20 -0.72
CA PHE A 108 -3.39 3.36 0.47
C PHE A 108 -2.07 2.57 0.41
N GLY A 109 -1.44 2.37 1.58
CA GLY A 109 -0.26 1.55 1.74
C GLY A 109 -0.55 0.05 1.68
N GLN A 110 0.43 -0.76 2.07
CA GLN A 110 0.24 -2.21 2.15
C GLN A 110 -0.59 -2.61 3.38
N PRO A 111 -1.42 -3.65 3.27
CA PRO A 111 -2.12 -4.19 4.43
C PRO A 111 -1.16 -4.94 5.36
N SER A 112 -1.52 -5.02 6.63
CA SER A 112 -0.85 -5.91 7.57
C SER A 112 -1.10 -7.36 7.17
N ILE A 113 -0.02 -8.07 6.84
CA ILE A 113 -0.04 -9.43 6.27
C ILE A 113 -0.10 -10.54 7.33
N GLY A 114 0.09 -10.20 8.61
CA GLY A 114 0.02 -11.15 9.72
C GLY A 114 -1.43 -11.55 10.00
N VAL A 115 -1.82 -12.74 9.57
CA VAL A 115 -3.17 -13.29 9.73
C VAL A 115 -3.44 -13.71 11.16
N TYR A 116 -2.43 -14.24 11.86
CA TYR A 116 -2.55 -14.79 13.20
C TYR A 116 -1.63 -14.08 14.20
N ALA A 117 -2.11 -13.95 15.43
CA ALA A 117 -1.35 -13.60 16.61
C ALA A 117 -1.47 -14.76 17.61
N GLY A 118 -0.45 -15.61 17.66
CA GLY A 118 -0.50 -16.87 18.41
C GLY A 118 -1.40 -17.91 17.74
N THR A 119 -2.57 -18.18 18.33
CA THR A 119 -3.60 -19.09 17.78
C THR A 119 -4.84 -18.35 17.28
N ASN A 120 -4.98 -17.07 17.61
CA ASN A 120 -6.15 -16.27 17.25
C ASN A 120 -5.87 -15.45 15.98
N ILE A 121 -6.93 -15.11 15.25
CA ILE A 121 -6.80 -14.16 14.14
C ILE A 121 -6.34 -12.82 14.69
N SER A 122 -5.33 -12.24 14.04
CA SER A 122 -4.81 -10.93 14.41
C SER A 122 -5.87 -9.86 14.18
N PRO A 123 -6.12 -8.95 15.15
CA PRO A 123 -7.05 -7.84 14.96
C PRO A 123 -6.56 -6.85 13.88
N SER A 124 -5.26 -6.87 13.56
CA SER A 124 -4.69 -6.05 12.50
C SER A 124 -4.68 -6.74 11.14
N ALA A 125 -5.09 -8.01 11.01
CA ALA A 125 -5.01 -8.74 9.76
C ALA A 125 -5.79 -8.04 8.64
N GLY A 126 -5.09 -7.65 7.57
CA GLY A 126 -5.68 -6.94 6.44
C GLY A 126 -5.88 -5.44 6.65
N VAL A 127 -5.62 -4.90 7.84
CA VAL A 127 -5.77 -3.46 8.11
C VAL A 127 -4.65 -2.68 7.43
N ILE A 128 -5.01 -1.59 6.75
CA ILE A 128 -4.08 -0.60 6.21
C ILE A 128 -4.05 0.62 7.14
N THR A 129 -2.88 0.97 7.65
CA THR A 129 -2.72 2.02 8.67
C THR A 129 -2.18 3.34 8.11
N GLY A 130 -1.91 3.42 6.81
CA GLY A 130 -1.34 4.61 6.19
C GLY A 130 -1.45 4.64 4.68
N THR A 131 -0.99 5.74 4.09
CA THR A 131 -0.93 5.96 2.65
C THR A 131 0.51 5.82 2.13
N ALA A 132 0.64 5.40 0.88
CA ALA A 132 1.92 5.32 0.17
C ALA A 132 2.39 6.68 -0.36
N THR A 133 1.47 7.64 -0.55
CA THR A 133 1.78 9.00 -0.99
C THR A 133 1.22 10.02 0.01
N THR A 134 1.66 11.27 -0.12
CA THR A 134 1.12 12.40 0.64
C THR A 134 -0.24 12.84 0.09
N SER A 135 -0.98 13.57 0.92
CA SER A 135 -2.13 14.37 0.48
C SER A 135 -1.69 15.46 -0.49
N ARG A 136 -2.65 16.05 -1.22
CA ARG A 136 -2.39 17.12 -2.17
C ARG A 136 -1.55 18.25 -1.59
N GLN A 137 -0.50 18.63 -2.31
CA GLN A 137 0.34 19.78 -1.97
C GLN A 137 0.33 20.78 -3.11
N LEU A 138 0.18 22.06 -2.78
CA LEU A 138 0.25 23.16 -3.73
C LEU A 138 1.41 24.06 -3.33
N GLN A 139 2.30 24.35 -4.27
CA GLN A 139 3.46 25.20 -4.07
C GLN A 139 3.46 26.33 -5.10
N PHE A 140 3.81 27.52 -4.64
CA PHE A 140 3.89 28.70 -5.48
C PHE A 140 5.26 29.36 -5.31
N ALA A 141 5.85 29.81 -6.41
CA ALA A 141 7.11 30.53 -6.38
C ALA A 141 7.13 31.67 -7.40
N LEU A 142 7.83 32.75 -7.02
CA LEU A 142 8.13 33.87 -7.89
C LEU A 142 9.64 34.00 -8.03
N LYS A 143 10.12 34.11 -9.27
CA LYS A 143 11.51 34.40 -9.58
C LYS A 143 11.62 35.67 -10.40
N LEU A 144 12.36 36.64 -9.90
CA LEU A 144 12.73 37.85 -10.63
C LEU A 144 14.10 37.66 -11.30
N SER A 145 14.22 38.10 -12.54
CA SER A 145 15.48 38.10 -13.30
C SER A 145 15.66 39.44 -14.01
N PHE A 146 16.90 39.94 -14.03
CA PHE A 146 17.32 41.24 -14.54
C PHE A 146 18.58 41.12 -15.39
#